data_AF-R7CCV5-F1
#
_entry.id   AF-R7CCV5-F1
#
_cell.length_a   1.000
_cell.length_b   1.000
_cell.length_c   1.000
_cell.angle_alpha   90.00
_cell.angle_beta   90.00
_cell.angle_gamma   90.00
#
_symmetry.space_group_name_H-M   'P 1'
#
loop_
_entity.id
_entity.type
_entity.pdbx_description
1 polymer ?
#
loop_
_entity_poly.entity_id
_entity_poly.type
_entity_poly.pdbx_seq_one_letter_code
_entity_poly.pdbx_strand_id
1 'polypeptide(L)'
;MENGKWVHMMDSAHTGFRNWDDNDWTYPQIRMVNPIPRGKIVVSFRGNSALERTGMFMENEGCICMDASHFTKKAGVKGGSFEVIKRLGRTSDAIKSFPVTKNWEKEKNRPYVEYDFYSEEGGEYELHLYLAPLESYFSV
;
A
#
# COMPACT_ATOMS: atom_id res chain seq x y z
N MET A 1 -36.89 -19.41 -5.03
CA MET A 1 -36.91 -19.01 -6.45
C MET A 1 -38.28 -19.35 -7.01
N GLU A 2 -38.89 -18.44 -7.77
CA GLU A 2 -40.27 -18.50 -8.29
C GLU A 2 -40.52 -19.71 -9.22
N ASN A 3 -40.84 -20.89 -8.68
CA ASN A 3 -41.24 -22.10 -9.44
C ASN A 3 -40.39 -22.39 -10.70
N GLY A 4 -39.07 -22.24 -10.61
CA GLY A 4 -38.16 -22.52 -11.73
C GLY A 4 -38.10 -21.44 -12.82
N LYS A 5 -38.79 -20.31 -12.67
CA LYS A 5 -38.77 -19.17 -13.62
C LYS A 5 -37.36 -18.67 -13.96
N TRP A 6 -36.41 -18.82 -13.03
CA TRP A 6 -35.06 -18.26 -13.12
C TRP A 6 -33.96 -19.33 -13.24
N VAL A 7 -34.33 -20.57 -13.58
CA VAL A 7 -33.35 -21.62 -13.83
C VAL A 7 -32.49 -21.20 -15.03
N HIS A 8 -31.16 -21.34 -14.91
CA HIS A 8 -30.15 -20.89 -15.87
C HIS A 8 -29.92 -19.38 -16.00
N MET A 9 -30.65 -18.53 -15.29
CA MET A 9 -30.45 -17.07 -15.40
C MET A 9 -29.17 -16.55 -14.72
N MET A 10 -28.49 -17.38 -13.93
CA MET A 10 -27.21 -17.07 -13.27
C MET A 10 -26.21 -18.23 -13.36
N ASP A 11 -26.29 -19.04 -14.42
CA ASP A 11 -25.43 -20.22 -14.60
C ASP A 11 -24.15 -19.92 -15.41
N SER A 12 -23.87 -18.64 -15.64
CA SER A 12 -22.66 -18.23 -16.35
C SER A 12 -21.40 -18.56 -15.53
N ALA A 13 -20.31 -18.91 -16.20
CA ALA A 13 -19.03 -19.05 -15.54
C ALA A 13 -18.62 -17.70 -14.94
N HIS A 14 -18.16 -17.69 -13.69
CA HIS A 14 -17.79 -16.45 -12.98
C HIS A 14 -16.41 -16.53 -12.29
N THR A 15 -15.74 -17.68 -12.35
CA THR A 15 -14.45 -17.92 -11.70
C THR A 15 -13.61 -18.87 -12.55
N GLY A 16 -12.28 -18.74 -12.50
CA GLY A 16 -11.37 -19.70 -13.15
C GLY A 16 -11.18 -19.51 -14.65
N PHE A 17 -11.46 -18.31 -15.17
CA PHE A 17 -11.18 -17.89 -16.55
C PHE A 17 -9.67 -17.93 -16.82
N ARG A 18 -9.28 -18.51 -17.97
CA ARG A 18 -7.89 -18.57 -18.44
C ARG A 18 -7.63 -17.70 -19.66
N ASN A 19 -8.68 -17.25 -20.32
CA ASN A 19 -8.67 -16.37 -21.47
C ASN A 19 -9.72 -15.27 -21.29
N TRP A 20 -9.87 -14.43 -22.31
CA TRP A 20 -10.88 -13.38 -22.35
C TRP A 20 -12.32 -13.91 -22.43
N ASP A 21 -12.50 -15.18 -22.79
CA ASP A 21 -13.76 -15.92 -22.85
C ASP A 21 -13.81 -17.07 -21.82
N ASP A 22 -14.95 -17.75 -21.74
CA ASP A 22 -15.18 -18.86 -20.81
C ASP A 22 -14.62 -20.20 -21.30
N ASN A 23 -13.93 -20.24 -22.45
CA ASN A 23 -13.29 -21.45 -22.92
C ASN A 23 -12.17 -21.88 -21.94
N ASP A 24 -12.14 -23.18 -21.63
CA ASP A 24 -11.19 -23.80 -20.69
C ASP A 24 -11.25 -23.27 -19.24
N TRP A 25 -12.38 -22.69 -18.83
CA TRP A 25 -12.62 -22.34 -17.43
C TRP A 25 -12.63 -23.60 -16.55
N THR A 26 -12.04 -23.52 -15.36
CA THR A 26 -12.02 -24.65 -14.42
C THR A 26 -12.17 -24.17 -12.98
N TYR A 27 -12.87 -24.95 -12.15
CA TYR A 27 -12.87 -24.69 -10.70
C TYR A 27 -11.46 -24.81 -10.13
N PRO A 28 -11.11 -23.96 -9.15
CA PRO A 28 -9.79 -24.00 -8.53
C PRO A 28 -9.54 -25.37 -7.93
N GLN A 29 -8.36 -25.92 -8.21
CA GLN A 29 -7.93 -27.19 -7.64
C GLN A 29 -7.44 -26.95 -6.22
N ILE A 30 -8.17 -27.45 -5.22
CA ILE A 30 -7.74 -27.42 -3.83
C ILE A 30 -6.67 -28.50 -3.65
N ARG A 31 -5.45 -28.10 -3.31
CA ARG A 31 -4.42 -29.02 -2.82
C ARG A 31 -4.30 -28.86 -1.32
N MET A 32 -4.61 -29.92 -0.57
CA MET A 32 -4.31 -29.97 0.86
C MET A 32 -2.88 -30.43 1.05
N VAL A 33 -2.06 -29.58 1.68
CA VAL A 33 -0.75 -29.96 2.18
C VAL A 33 -0.95 -30.43 3.61
N ASN A 34 -0.62 -31.69 3.91
CA ASN A 34 -0.55 -32.15 5.30
C ASN A 34 0.74 -31.59 5.91
N PRO A 35 0.69 -30.61 6.82
CA PRO A 35 1.88 -30.15 7.50
C PRO A 35 2.49 -31.31 8.30
N ILE A 36 3.81 -31.42 8.27
CA ILE A 36 4.52 -32.39 9.12
C ILE A 36 4.19 -32.03 10.58
N PRO A 37 3.69 -32.97 11.42
CA PRO A 37 3.16 -32.68 12.75
C PRO A 37 4.24 -32.35 13.80
N ARG A 38 5.46 -32.05 13.36
CA ARG A 38 6.59 -31.67 14.21
C ARG A 38 6.95 -30.23 13.96
N GLY A 39 7.22 -29.49 15.04
CA GLY A 39 7.71 -28.12 14.96
C GLY A 39 8.97 -28.05 14.11
N LYS A 40 8.97 -27.16 13.12
CA LYS A 40 10.18 -26.72 12.42
C LYS A 40 10.53 -25.32 12.91
N ILE A 41 11.81 -25.07 13.17
CA ILE A 41 12.30 -23.71 13.37
C ILE A 41 12.50 -23.11 11.98
N VAL A 42 11.80 -22.03 11.67
CA VAL A 42 12.14 -21.17 10.54
C VAL A 42 13.08 -20.12 11.10
N VAL A 43 14.31 -20.11 10.60
CA VAL A 43 15.34 -19.16 10.97
C VAL A 43 15.52 -18.21 9.79
N SER A 44 15.26 -16.93 10.03
CA SER A 44 15.62 -15.85 9.09
C SER A 44 16.54 -14.88 9.83
N PHE A 45 17.64 -14.49 9.19
CA PHE A 45 18.44 -13.34 9.61
C PHE A 45 19.20 -12.70 8.44
N ARG A 46 18.86 -11.45 8.12
CA ARG A 46 19.71 -10.25 8.26
C ARG A 46 18.80 -9.01 8.12
N GLY A 47 19.03 -7.97 8.95
CA GLY A 47 18.15 -6.80 9.09
C GLY A 47 17.32 -6.85 10.38
N ASN A 48 17.89 -6.38 11.49
CA ASN A 48 17.40 -6.55 12.85
C ASN A 48 16.04 -5.84 13.09
N SER A 49 14.93 -6.57 13.11
CA SER A 49 13.60 -6.07 13.53
C SER A 49 13.50 -5.72 15.02
N ALA A 50 14.58 -5.88 15.80
CA ALA A 50 14.64 -5.55 17.23
C ALA A 50 15.05 -4.09 17.52
N LEU A 51 15.31 -3.28 16.49
CA LEU A 51 15.43 -1.83 16.59
C LEU A 51 14.25 -1.16 15.87
N GLU A 52 13.03 -1.60 16.13
CA GLU A 52 11.90 -0.68 16.07
C GLU A 52 12.10 0.36 17.19
N ARG A 53 13.01 1.32 16.97
CA ARG A 53 12.85 2.63 17.57
C ARG A 53 11.55 3.14 17.00
N THR A 54 10.50 3.07 17.81
CA THR A 54 9.11 3.40 17.49
C THR A 54 9.04 4.58 16.51
N GLY A 55 8.75 4.30 15.24
CA GLY A 55 8.55 5.32 14.20
C GLY A 55 9.72 5.66 13.28
N MET A 56 10.83 4.90 13.27
CA MET A 56 11.96 5.09 12.33
C MET A 56 12.10 3.93 11.34
N PHE A 57 12.33 4.22 10.06
CA PHE A 57 12.56 3.21 9.02
C PHE A 57 14.02 2.76 8.97
N MET A 58 14.24 1.47 8.76
CA MET A 58 15.58 0.88 8.71
C MET A 58 15.87 0.39 7.29
N GLU A 59 17.09 0.62 6.84
CA GLU A 59 17.61 -0.01 5.64
C GLU A 59 17.62 -1.54 5.77
N ASN A 60 17.18 -2.21 4.70
CA ASN A 60 17.24 -3.65 4.56
C ASN A 60 17.57 -4.01 3.12
N GLU A 61 18.60 -4.84 2.94
CA GLU A 61 19.06 -5.30 1.62
C GLU A 61 19.33 -4.15 0.61
N GLY A 62 19.89 -3.03 1.09
CA GLY A 62 20.26 -1.88 0.26
C GLY A 62 19.09 -0.95 -0.10
N CYS A 63 17.94 -1.07 0.56
CA CYS A 63 16.79 -0.22 0.32
C CYS A 63 16.06 0.18 1.60
N ILE A 64 15.39 1.32 1.57
CA ILE A 64 14.52 1.80 2.65
C ILE A 64 13.12 1.94 2.08
N CYS A 65 12.21 1.06 2.50
CA CYS A 65 10.81 1.08 2.07
C CYS A 65 9.95 1.81 3.10
N MET A 66 9.45 2.99 2.73
CA MET A 66 8.65 3.84 3.62
C MET A 66 7.18 3.86 3.21
N ASP A 67 6.31 3.40 4.09
CA ASP A 67 4.87 3.55 3.92
C ASP A 67 4.44 4.98 4.24
N ALA A 68 3.64 5.58 3.33
CA ALA A 68 3.28 6.99 3.43
C ALA A 68 2.52 7.34 4.73
N SER A 69 1.76 6.41 5.31
CA SER A 69 0.99 6.67 6.53
C SER A 69 1.81 6.63 7.82
N HIS A 70 3.03 6.09 7.77
CA HIS A 70 3.89 5.87 8.93
C HIS A 70 4.92 7.00 9.11
N PHE A 71 4.46 8.25 9.06
CA PHE A 71 5.31 9.41 9.36
C PHE A 71 5.62 9.51 10.86
N THR A 72 6.82 9.96 11.21
CA THR A 72 7.27 10.16 12.59
C THR A 72 6.72 11.46 13.17
N LYS A 73 6.58 12.50 12.32
CA LYS A 73 5.94 13.77 12.71
C LYS A 73 4.98 14.27 11.65
N LYS A 74 3.99 15.04 12.09
CA LYS A 74 3.02 15.76 11.25
C LYS A 74 2.87 17.17 11.77
N ALA A 75 3.00 18.15 10.88
CA ALA A 75 2.74 19.55 11.17
C ALA A 75 1.64 20.08 10.25
N GLY A 76 0.53 20.50 10.87
CA GLY A 76 -0.53 21.23 10.19
C GLY A 76 -0.27 22.74 10.22
N VAL A 77 -0.98 23.46 9.36
CA VAL A 77 -1.04 24.93 9.37
C VAL A 77 -2.49 25.37 9.50
N LYS A 78 -2.71 26.65 9.85
CA LYS A 78 -4.06 27.20 9.93
C LYS A 78 -4.75 27.06 8.55
N GLY A 79 -5.78 26.22 8.51
CA GLY A 79 -6.54 25.93 7.29
C GLY A 79 -6.00 24.78 6.43
N GLY A 80 -5.10 23.93 6.95
CA GLY A 80 -4.82 22.65 6.28
C GLY A 80 -3.75 21.76 6.90
N SER A 81 -3.79 20.48 6.56
CA SER A 81 -3.10 19.39 7.25
C SER A 81 -3.02 18.15 6.34
N PHE A 82 -2.00 17.31 6.49
CA PHE A 82 -1.94 16.00 5.83
C PHE A 82 -2.80 14.98 6.57
N GLU A 83 -3.70 14.31 5.89
CA GLU A 83 -4.52 13.23 6.48
C GLU A 83 -4.22 11.88 5.83
N VAL A 84 -4.34 10.82 6.63
CA VAL A 84 -4.21 9.43 6.17
C VAL A 84 -5.54 9.00 5.54
N ILE A 85 -5.46 8.52 4.31
CA ILE A 85 -6.58 7.92 3.58
C ILE A 85 -6.39 6.41 3.58
N LYS A 86 -7.24 5.74 4.37
CA LYS A 86 -7.17 4.29 4.54
C LYS A 86 -7.45 3.55 3.24
N ARG A 87 -6.63 2.52 2.96
CA ARG A 87 -6.80 1.58 1.84
C ARG A 87 -6.83 2.22 0.45
N LEU A 88 -6.18 3.38 0.29
CA LEU A 88 -6.09 4.07 -1.00
C LEU A 88 -4.83 3.69 -1.81
N GLY A 89 -3.73 3.37 -1.13
CA GLY A 89 -2.49 2.97 -1.80
C GLY A 89 -2.60 1.54 -2.36
N ARG A 90 -1.69 1.22 -3.29
CA ARG A 90 -1.60 -0.14 -3.87
C ARG A 90 -1.23 -1.19 -2.83
N THR A 91 -0.38 -0.81 -1.89
CA THR A 91 0.14 -1.68 -0.83
C THR A 91 -0.57 -1.47 0.51
N SER A 92 -0.98 -0.23 0.80
CA SER A 92 -1.42 0.20 2.13
C SER A 92 -2.18 1.54 2.04
N ASP A 93 -2.14 2.36 3.09
CA ASP A 93 -2.76 3.67 3.17
C ASP A 93 -1.95 4.72 2.39
N ALA A 94 -2.63 5.80 1.99
CA ALA A 94 -1.99 6.96 1.35
C ALA A 94 -2.14 8.20 2.24
N ILE A 95 -1.38 9.25 1.97
CA ILE A 95 -1.58 10.55 2.62
C ILE A 95 -1.94 11.62 1.61
N LYS A 96 -2.73 12.61 2.04
CA LYS A 96 -3.10 13.76 1.21
C LYS A 96 -3.27 15.01 2.06
N SER A 97 -2.85 16.16 1.54
CA SER A 97 -3.14 17.44 2.17
C SER A 97 -4.61 17.83 1.98
N PHE A 98 -5.28 18.19 3.08
CA PHE A 98 -6.62 18.77 3.08
C PHE A 98 -6.59 20.20 3.62
N PRO A 99 -7.52 21.08 3.17
CA PRO A 99 -8.51 20.85 2.14
C PRO A 99 -7.88 20.80 0.73
N VAL A 100 -8.49 20.03 -0.18
CA VAL A 100 -7.99 19.85 -1.56
C VAL A 100 -8.17 21.08 -2.45
N THR A 101 -8.92 22.08 -1.97
CA THR A 101 -9.18 23.35 -2.67
C THR A 101 -8.08 24.38 -2.47
N LYS A 102 -7.10 24.12 -1.58
CA LYS A 102 -6.03 25.06 -1.26
C LYS A 102 -4.74 24.67 -1.98
N ASN A 103 -4.20 25.61 -2.76
CA ASN A 103 -2.87 25.46 -3.36
C ASN A 103 -1.81 25.97 -2.36
N TRP A 104 -0.84 25.10 -2.04
CA TRP A 104 0.22 25.39 -1.08
C TRP A 104 1.53 25.88 -1.72
N GLU A 105 1.68 25.84 -3.06
CA GLU A 105 2.96 26.10 -3.74
C GLU A 105 3.55 27.48 -3.42
N LYS A 106 2.69 28.51 -3.34
CA LYS A 106 3.07 29.91 -3.09
C LYS A 106 3.06 30.30 -1.61
N GLU A 107 2.63 29.40 -0.72
CA GLU A 107 2.50 29.70 0.70
C GLU A 107 3.83 29.54 1.42
N LYS A 108 4.18 30.49 2.30
CA LYS A 108 5.37 30.36 3.17
C LYS A 108 5.19 29.28 4.24
N ASN A 109 3.99 29.18 4.81
CA ASN A 109 3.65 28.19 5.83
C ASN A 109 2.79 27.09 5.20
N ARG A 110 3.35 25.88 5.14
CA ARG A 110 2.74 24.73 4.45
C ARG A 110 2.69 23.53 5.39
N PRO A 111 1.63 22.70 5.30
CA PRO A 111 1.62 21.46 6.06
C PRO A 111 2.73 20.54 5.56
N TYR A 112 3.24 19.68 6.43
CA TYR A 112 4.23 18.64 6.07
C TYR A 112 4.11 17.42 6.99
N VAL A 113 4.75 16.34 6.55
CA VAL A 113 5.03 15.15 7.35
C VAL A 113 6.53 14.87 7.30
N GLU A 114 7.08 14.31 8.37
CA GLU A 114 8.49 13.94 8.48
C GLU A 114 8.62 12.44 8.65
N TYR A 115 9.64 11.87 8.02
CA TYR A 115 10.02 10.47 8.14
C TYR A 115 11.45 10.40 8.65
N ASP A 116 11.65 9.72 9.77
CA ASP A 116 12.97 9.39 10.25
C ASP A 116 13.39 8.04 9.66
N PHE A 117 14.61 7.95 9.13
CA PHE A 117 15.18 6.71 8.64
C PHE A 117 16.65 6.56 9.01
N TYR A 118 17.13 5.33 9.04
CA TYR A 118 18.52 4.97 9.25
C TYR A 118 19.06 4.27 8.01
N SER A 119 20.26 4.66 7.61
CA SER A 119 21.05 4.01 6.57
C SER A 119 22.40 3.57 7.13
N GLU A 120 22.90 2.43 6.64
CA GLU A 120 24.16 1.83 7.09
C GLU A 120 25.38 2.65 6.63
N GLU A 121 25.31 3.24 5.44
CA GLU A 121 26.41 3.99 4.84
C GLU A 121 26.00 5.43 4.47
N GLY A 122 26.96 6.35 4.45
CA GLY A 122 26.72 7.71 3.94
C GLY A 122 26.95 7.75 2.43
N GLY A 123 26.08 8.45 1.69
CA GLY A 123 26.22 8.53 0.23
C GLY A 123 25.08 9.25 -0.47
N GLU A 124 25.03 9.08 -1.79
CA GLU A 124 23.92 9.52 -2.62
C GLU A 124 22.82 8.46 -2.64
N TYR A 125 21.57 8.91 -2.51
CA TYR A 125 20.39 8.05 -2.48
C TYR A 125 19.39 8.49 -3.53
N GLU A 126 18.73 7.53 -4.16
CA GLU A 126 17.62 7.79 -5.08
C GLU A 126 16.28 7.71 -4.33
N LEU A 127 15.48 8.78 -4.41
CA LEU A 127 14.16 8.83 -3.79
C LEU A 127 13.06 8.56 -4.82
N HIS A 128 12.41 7.40 -4.67
CA HIS A 128 11.24 7.03 -5.47
C HIS A 128 9.94 7.38 -4.75
N LEU A 129 9.13 8.27 -5.35
CA LEU A 129 7.81 8.64 -4.82
C LEU A 129 6.70 7.94 -5.60
N TYR A 130 5.94 7.07 -4.91
CA TYR A 130 4.77 6.41 -5.48
C TYR A 130 3.52 7.25 -5.22
N LEU A 131 3.11 8.01 -6.24
CA LEU A 131 1.94 8.89 -6.18
C LEU A 131 0.75 8.24 -6.87
N ALA A 132 -0.46 8.50 -6.38
CA ALA A 132 -1.67 8.14 -7.10
C ALA A 132 -1.68 8.86 -8.47
N PRO A 133 -2.11 8.19 -9.56
CA PRO A 133 -2.22 8.82 -10.87
C PRO A 133 -3.33 9.88 -10.82
N LEU A 134 -2.93 11.13 -10.58
CA LEU A 134 -3.83 12.27 -10.51
C LEU A 134 -3.61 13.13 -11.75
N GLU A 135 -4.71 13.52 -12.37
CA GLU A 135 -4.69 14.52 -13.44
C GLU A 135 -4.42 15.91 -12.84
N SER A 136 -3.66 16.76 -13.54
CA SER A 136 -3.35 18.10 -13.06
C SER A 136 -4.58 19.01 -13.19
N TYR A 137 -5.17 19.44 -12.06
CA TYR A 137 -6.38 20.29 -12.06
C TYR A 137 -6.10 21.79 -11.84
N PHE A 138 -4.86 22.17 -11.56
CA PHE A 138 -4.48 23.58 -11.41
C PHE A 138 -3.62 24.01 -12.59
N SER A 139 -4.23 24.78 -13.50
CA SER A 139 -3.52 25.45 -14.58
C SER A 139 -2.66 26.59 -14.00
N VAL A 140 -1.41 26.68 -14.45
CA VAL A 140 -0.50 27.80 -14.16
C VAL A 140 -0.97 29.08 -14.86
#